data_AF-A0A327LWS6-F1
#
_entry.id   AF-A0A327LWS6-F1
#
_cell.length_a   1.000
_cell.length_b   1.000
_cell.length_c   1.000
_cell.angle_alpha   90.00
_cell.angle_beta   90.00
_cell.angle_gamma   90.00
#
_symmetry.space_group_name_H-M   'P 1'
#
loop_
_entity.id
_entity.type
_entity.pdbx_description
1 polymer ?
#
loop_
_entity_poly.entity_id
_entity_poly.type
_entity_poly.pdbx_seq_one_letter_code
_entity_poly.pdbx_strand_id
1 'polypeptide(L)'
;MAEADGGVRQLVLLHGRDQARSMVEPEKRLLVDIAAEVMGDEAGKIGITYTGFCLTGLPHRRLPDDQPWEKRGHQVVLMVEPGRLRRGLGTAKLYGVPYGARARMILLYLQTEAVRTGSREVELGRSMRDWLGRMGLSWGGETGPLAASVRKFAVRA
;
A
#
# COMPACT_ATOMS: atom_id res chain seq x y z
N MET A 1 11.27 28.88 -5.69
CA MET A 1 11.25 27.42 -5.87
C MET A 1 10.28 27.15 -7.00
N ALA A 2 10.77 26.86 -8.21
CA ALA A 2 9.89 26.64 -9.37
C ALA A 2 9.01 25.42 -9.07
N GLU A 3 7.68 25.55 -9.18
CA GLU A 3 6.78 24.42 -8.98
C GLU A 3 7.13 23.30 -9.96
N ALA A 4 7.28 22.07 -9.47
CA ALA A 4 7.74 20.93 -10.25
C ALA A 4 6.81 20.56 -11.41
N ASP A 5 5.56 21.05 -11.40
CA ASP A 5 4.54 20.84 -12.42
C ASP A 5 4.39 22.06 -13.37
N GLY A 6 5.21 23.10 -13.22
CA GLY A 6 5.15 24.31 -14.03
C GLY A 6 3.82 25.08 -13.92
N GLY A 7 3.12 24.99 -12.78
CA GLY A 7 1.87 25.72 -12.52
C GLY A 7 0.62 25.08 -13.13
N VAL A 8 0.73 23.86 -13.69
CA VAL A 8 -0.39 23.12 -14.27
C VAL A 8 -1.51 22.91 -13.25
N ARG A 9 -1.18 22.57 -12.00
CA ARG A 9 -2.17 22.46 -10.92
C ARG A 9 -2.98 23.74 -10.72
N GLN A 10 -2.31 24.90 -10.74
CA GLN A 10 -2.96 26.19 -10.56
C GLN A 10 -3.92 26.50 -11.72
N LEU A 11 -3.54 26.15 -12.95
CA LEU A 11 -4.41 26.29 -14.13
C LEU A 11 -5.66 25.41 -14.00
N VAL A 12 -5.51 24.16 -13.56
CA VAL A 12 -6.67 23.26 -13.34
C VAL A 12 -7.58 23.80 -12.23
N LEU A 13 -7.02 24.31 -11.13
CA LEU A 13 -7.81 24.91 -10.03
C LEU A 13 -8.65 26.10 -10.50
N LEU A 14 -8.07 26.99 -11.31
CA LEU A 14 -8.70 28.25 -11.71
C LEU A 14 -9.65 28.11 -12.89
N HIS A 15 -9.34 27.21 -13.83
CA HIS A 15 -10.03 27.14 -15.12
C HIS A 15 -10.76 25.81 -15.38
N GLY A 16 -10.51 24.79 -14.55
CA GLY A 16 -11.00 23.44 -14.82
C GLY A 16 -10.22 22.75 -15.95
N ARG A 17 -10.46 21.44 -16.10
CA ARG A 17 -9.69 20.56 -16.99
C ARG A 17 -9.64 21.03 -18.44
N ASP A 18 -10.79 21.26 -19.05
CA ASP A 18 -10.89 21.50 -20.49
C ASP A 18 -10.28 22.85 -20.89
N GLN A 19 -10.49 23.88 -20.07
CA GLN A 19 -9.90 25.19 -20.29
C GLN A 19 -8.41 25.21 -19.97
N ALA A 20 -7.95 24.52 -18.91
CA ALA A 20 -6.52 24.38 -18.64
C ALA A 20 -5.79 23.64 -19.79
N ARG A 21 -6.45 22.67 -20.45
CA ARG A 21 -5.90 21.91 -21.57
C ARG A 21 -5.65 22.77 -22.82
N SER A 22 -6.47 23.81 -23.04
CA SER A 22 -6.31 24.72 -24.18
C SER A 22 -5.25 25.81 -23.93
N MET A 23 -4.91 26.06 -22.66
CA MET A 23 -3.95 27.08 -22.22
C MET A 23 -2.50 26.56 -22.11
N VAL A 24 -2.26 25.27 -22.39
CA VAL A 24 -0.93 24.66 -22.34
C VAL A 24 -0.50 24.11 -23.68
N GLU A 25 0.83 24.04 -23.87
CA GLU A 25 1.45 23.37 -25.01
C GLU A 25 0.99 21.90 -25.12
N PRO A 26 0.92 21.32 -26.33
CA PRO A 26 0.46 19.95 -26.54
C PRO A 26 1.13 18.91 -25.65
N GLU A 27 2.42 19.07 -25.37
CA GLU A 27 3.24 18.18 -24.53
C GLU A 27 2.79 18.17 -23.06
N LYS A 28 2.18 19.26 -22.57
CA LYS A 28 1.73 19.42 -21.18
C LYS A 28 0.28 19.02 -20.95
N ARG A 29 -0.48 18.71 -22.01
CA ARG A 29 -1.90 18.32 -21.89
C ARG A 29 -2.09 17.04 -21.08
N LEU A 30 -1.16 16.10 -21.18
CA LEU A 30 -1.18 14.88 -20.35
C LEU A 30 -1.03 15.22 -18.87
N LEU A 31 -0.17 16.17 -18.52
CA LEU A 31 -0.01 16.63 -17.13
C LEU A 31 -1.28 17.32 -16.62
N VAL A 32 -1.97 18.10 -17.48
CA VAL A 32 -3.28 18.70 -17.15
C VAL A 32 -4.32 17.62 -16.86
N ASP A 33 -4.40 16.58 -17.69
CA ASP A 33 -5.34 15.48 -17.48
C ASP A 33 -5.06 14.75 -16.16
N ILE A 34 -3.81 14.41 -15.90
CA ILE A 34 -3.39 13.75 -14.65
C ILE A 34 -3.70 14.65 -13.45
N ALA A 35 -3.37 15.94 -13.51
CA ALA A 35 -3.64 16.87 -12.42
C ALA A 35 -5.14 16.99 -12.16
N ALA A 36 -5.97 17.10 -13.21
CA ALA A 36 -7.42 17.15 -13.08
C ALA A 36 -8.01 15.86 -12.52
N GLU A 37 -7.52 14.70 -12.94
CA GLU A 37 -7.95 13.40 -12.42
C GLU A 37 -7.59 13.25 -10.94
N VAL A 38 -6.34 13.57 -10.56
CA VAL A 38 -5.87 13.51 -9.17
C VAL A 38 -6.62 14.50 -8.28
N MET A 39 -6.89 15.71 -8.77
CA MET A 39 -7.62 16.72 -8.01
C MET A 39 -9.13 16.44 -7.93
N GLY A 40 -9.68 15.72 -8.91
CA GLY A 40 -11.06 15.26 -8.92
C GLY A 40 -11.31 14.00 -8.09
N ASP A 41 -10.27 13.33 -7.60
CA ASP A 41 -10.40 12.18 -6.69
C ASP A 41 -10.80 12.64 -5.27
N GLU A 42 -12.10 12.91 -5.08
CA GLU A 42 -12.70 13.24 -3.77
C GLU A 42 -12.46 12.15 -2.71
N ALA A 43 -12.22 10.90 -3.12
CA ALA A 43 -12.00 9.79 -2.19
C ALA A 43 -10.62 9.85 -1.52
N GLY A 44 -9.71 10.70 -2.02
CA GLY A 44 -8.42 10.97 -1.40
C GLY A 44 -7.73 9.68 -0.95
N LYS A 45 -7.65 8.68 -1.85
CA LYS A 45 -7.06 7.36 -1.55
C LYS A 45 -5.53 7.45 -1.45
N ILE A 46 -5.06 8.36 -0.61
CA ILE A 46 -3.66 8.52 -0.26
C ILE A 46 -3.26 7.32 0.59
N GLY A 47 -2.41 6.46 0.02
CA GLY A 47 -1.69 5.45 0.79
C GLY A 47 -0.65 6.15 1.66
N ILE A 48 -0.80 6.06 2.97
CA ILE A 48 0.17 6.60 3.93
C ILE A 48 1.18 5.50 4.25
N THR A 49 2.46 5.79 4.04
CA THR A 49 3.55 4.88 4.39
C THR A 49 4.45 5.53 5.43
N TYR A 50 4.89 4.74 6.42
CA TYR A 50 5.92 5.19 7.36
C TYR A 50 7.25 5.37 6.64
N THR A 51 7.95 6.48 6.89
CA THR A 51 9.22 6.82 6.22
C THR A 51 10.27 5.71 6.31
N GLY A 52 10.31 4.96 7.41
CA GLY A 52 11.20 3.80 7.55
C GLY A 52 10.93 2.72 6.50
N PHE A 53 9.68 2.46 6.12
CA PHE A 53 9.35 1.44 5.11
C PHE A 53 9.67 1.83 3.67
N CYS A 54 9.93 3.11 3.39
CA CYS A 54 10.54 3.51 2.12
C CYS A 54 11.93 2.88 1.94
N LEU A 55 12.67 2.70 3.04
CA LEU A 55 14.02 2.13 3.03
C LEU A 55 13.99 0.63 3.34
N THR A 56 13.17 0.21 4.31
CA THR A 56 13.15 -1.14 4.86
C THR A 56 11.82 -1.85 4.64
N GLY A 57 11.40 -2.01 3.39
CA GLY A 57 10.19 -2.76 3.05
C GLY A 57 10.30 -4.29 3.18
N LEU A 58 9.16 -4.97 3.07
CA LEU A 58 9.03 -6.44 2.99
C LEU A 58 9.85 -7.03 1.82
N PRO A 59 10.06 -8.36 1.74
CA PRO A 59 10.76 -9.00 0.63
C PRO A 59 9.92 -9.07 -0.67
N HIS A 60 10.59 -9.04 -1.82
CA HIS A 60 9.91 -9.15 -3.14
C HIS A 60 9.59 -10.62 -3.49
N ARG A 61 10.43 -11.55 -3.06
CA ARG A 61 10.30 -12.99 -3.35
C ARG A 61 10.08 -13.78 -2.07
N ARG A 62 9.55 -14.99 -2.22
CA ARG A 62 9.36 -15.92 -1.10
C ARG A 62 10.69 -16.35 -0.52
N LEU A 63 10.76 -16.40 0.80
CA LEU A 63 11.83 -17.03 1.56
C LEU A 63 11.35 -18.40 2.09
N PRO A 64 12.27 -19.31 2.48
CA PRO A 64 11.95 -20.49 3.28
C PRO A 64 11.05 -20.15 4.48
N ASP A 65 10.15 -21.07 4.84
CA ASP A 65 9.10 -20.81 5.84
C ASP A 65 9.64 -20.58 7.26
N ASP A 66 10.90 -20.93 7.52
CA ASP A 66 11.64 -20.77 8.77
C ASP A 66 12.64 -19.60 8.76
N GLN A 67 12.85 -18.96 7.60
CA GLN A 67 13.86 -17.92 7.46
C GLN A 67 13.29 -16.53 7.85
N PRO A 68 13.90 -15.82 8.81
CA PRO A 68 13.55 -14.44 9.09
C PRO A 68 14.02 -13.50 7.98
N TRP A 69 13.30 -12.41 7.80
CA TRP A 69 13.70 -11.32 6.90
C TRP A 69 14.27 -10.17 7.69
N GLU A 70 15.45 -9.71 7.30
CA GLU A 70 16.06 -8.51 7.84
C GLU A 70 16.45 -7.58 6.69
N LYS A 71 16.05 -6.31 6.78
CA LYS A 71 16.50 -5.26 5.87
C LYS A 71 17.02 -4.07 6.67
N ARG A 72 18.30 -3.76 6.48
CA ARG A 72 18.98 -2.62 7.10
C ARG A 72 18.90 -1.40 6.18
N GLY A 73 18.38 -0.30 6.71
CA GLY A 73 18.50 1.05 6.15
C GLY A 73 19.55 1.86 6.93
N HIS A 74 19.61 3.17 6.68
CA HIS A 74 20.60 4.04 7.31
C HIS A 74 20.45 4.13 8.84
N GLN A 75 19.25 4.47 9.32
CA GLN A 75 18.94 4.63 10.76
C GLN A 75 17.80 3.70 11.23
N VAL A 76 17.40 2.74 10.40
CA VAL A 76 16.27 1.85 10.69
C VAL A 76 16.59 0.45 10.20
N VAL A 77 16.21 -0.56 10.98
CA VAL A 77 16.29 -1.97 10.60
C VAL A 77 14.89 -2.56 10.73
N LEU A 78 14.38 -3.15 9.64
CA LEU A 78 13.17 -3.97 9.70
C LEU A 78 13.58 -5.43 9.83
N MET A 79 13.15 -6.07 10.91
CA MET A 79 13.21 -7.52 11.10
C MET A 79 11.78 -8.08 11.13
N VAL A 80 11.53 -9.13 10.35
CA VAL A 80 10.26 -9.84 10.29
C VAL A 80 10.52 -11.32 10.54
N GLU A 81 9.93 -11.84 11.60
CA GLU A 81 10.05 -13.24 11.95
C GLU A 81 8.90 -14.06 11.36
N PRO A 82 9.14 -15.33 10.98
CA PRO A 82 8.08 -16.24 10.57
C PRO A 82 7.09 -16.49 11.71
N GLY A 83 5.80 -16.46 11.38
CA GLY A 83 4.75 -16.76 12.34
C GLY A 83 4.54 -18.26 12.52
N ARG A 84 4.05 -18.69 13.69
CA ARG A 84 3.58 -20.06 13.92
C ARG A 84 2.06 -20.10 13.88
N LEU A 85 1.49 -21.01 13.09
CA LEU A 85 0.06 -21.23 13.04
C LEU A 85 -0.26 -22.71 13.23
N ARG A 86 -1.22 -23.00 14.12
CA ARG A 86 -1.82 -24.33 14.27
C ARG A 86 -3.14 -24.35 13.49
N ARG A 87 -3.29 -25.28 12.55
CA ARG A 87 -4.58 -25.60 11.93
C ARG A 87 -5.11 -26.89 12.55
N GLY A 88 -6.23 -26.81 13.27
CA GLY A 88 -6.87 -27.95 13.92
C GLY A 88 -6.01 -28.56 15.04
N LEU A 89 -6.12 -29.88 15.22
CA LEU A 89 -5.40 -30.63 16.27
C LEU A 89 -3.91 -30.89 15.94
N GLY A 90 -3.41 -30.41 14.80
CA GLY A 90 -2.04 -30.66 14.35
C GLY A 90 -0.95 -29.89 15.12
N THR A 91 0.30 -30.17 14.75
CA THR A 91 1.49 -29.44 15.18
C THR A 91 1.54 -28.04 14.57
N ALA A 92 2.15 -27.10 15.29
CA ALA A 92 2.30 -25.73 14.80
C ALA A 92 3.26 -25.71 13.61
N LYS A 93 2.79 -25.21 12.47
CA LYS A 93 3.63 -25.02 11.28
C LYS A 93 4.14 -23.58 11.26
N LEU A 94 5.41 -23.41 10.88
CA LEU A 94 5.96 -22.10 10.55
C LEU A 94 5.40 -21.63 9.20
N TYR A 95 4.97 -20.38 9.17
CA TYR A 95 4.57 -19.67 7.98
C TYR A 95 5.60 -18.56 7.75
N GLY A 96 6.28 -18.64 6.60
CA GLY A 96 7.29 -17.68 6.20
C GLY A 96 6.78 -16.24 6.20
N VAL A 97 7.71 -15.30 6.09
CA VAL A 97 7.39 -13.88 6.13
C VAL A 97 6.50 -13.45 4.94
N PRO A 98 5.62 -12.44 5.11
CA PRO A 98 4.83 -11.91 4.01
C PRO A 98 5.73 -11.34 2.90
N TYR A 99 5.47 -11.71 1.64
CA TYR A 99 6.30 -11.33 0.50
C TYR A 99 5.47 -10.88 -0.72
N GLY A 100 6.16 -10.23 -1.66
CA GLY A 100 5.60 -9.81 -2.94
C GLY A 100 4.80 -8.51 -2.90
N ALA A 101 4.19 -8.15 -4.04
CA ALA A 101 3.43 -6.92 -4.18
C ALA A 101 2.20 -6.88 -3.26
N ARG A 102 1.47 -8.00 -3.17
CA ARG A 102 0.26 -8.12 -2.34
C ARG A 102 0.53 -7.86 -0.86
N ALA A 103 1.58 -8.46 -0.29
CA ALA A 103 1.94 -8.24 1.12
C ALA A 103 2.26 -6.77 1.43
N ARG A 104 2.93 -6.07 0.50
CA ARG A 104 3.21 -4.64 0.63
C ARG A 104 1.96 -3.78 0.53
N MET A 105 1.04 -4.11 -0.38
CA MET A 105 -0.23 -3.41 -0.47
C MET A 105 -1.05 -3.55 0.82
N ILE A 106 -1.06 -4.74 1.43
CA ILE A 106 -1.66 -4.95 2.76
C ILE A 106 -1.04 -4.02 3.78
N LEU A 107 0.29 -3.97 3.83
CA LEU A 107 1.01 -3.16 4.80
C LEU A 107 0.73 -1.66 4.63
N LEU A 108 0.73 -1.17 3.39
CA LEU A 108 0.39 0.21 3.06
C LEU A 108 -1.03 0.57 3.52
N TYR A 109 -2.01 -0.31 3.24
CA TYR A 109 -3.38 -0.13 3.69
C TYR A 109 -3.48 -0.06 5.21
N LEU A 110 -2.86 -1.02 5.92
CA LEU A 110 -2.88 -1.06 7.38
C LEU A 110 -2.33 0.24 8.00
N GLN A 111 -1.23 0.76 7.45
CA GLN A 111 -0.67 2.03 7.88
C GLN A 111 -1.60 3.21 7.59
N THR A 112 -2.19 3.21 6.40
CA THR A 112 -3.17 4.22 6.00
C THR A 112 -4.37 4.26 6.94
N GLU A 113 -4.97 3.11 7.24
CA GLU A 113 -6.14 3.05 8.11
C GLU A 113 -5.80 3.34 9.57
N ALA A 114 -4.65 2.88 10.07
CA ALA A 114 -4.22 3.19 11.43
C ALA A 114 -4.04 4.70 11.63
N VAL A 115 -3.50 5.40 10.64
CA VAL A 115 -3.36 6.86 10.69
C VAL A 115 -4.71 7.56 10.53
N ARG A 116 -5.56 7.11 9.59
CA ARG A 116 -6.89 7.69 9.35
C ARG A 116 -7.82 7.56 10.55
N THR A 117 -7.79 6.41 11.23
CA THR A 117 -8.66 6.12 12.37
C THR A 117 -8.04 6.53 13.72
N GLY A 118 -6.74 6.85 13.74
CA GLY A 118 -5.98 7.05 14.97
C GLY A 118 -5.90 5.81 15.86
N SER A 119 -6.23 4.62 15.32
CA SER A 119 -6.30 3.36 16.06
C SER A 119 -5.17 2.42 15.65
N ARG A 120 -4.63 1.69 16.64
CA ARG A 120 -3.69 0.58 16.39
C ARG A 120 -4.40 -0.70 15.95
N GLU A 121 -5.73 -0.71 16.00
CA GLU A 121 -6.57 -1.81 15.53
C GLU A 121 -7.26 -1.40 14.23
N VAL A 122 -7.07 -2.19 13.17
CA VAL A 122 -7.67 -1.96 11.85
C VAL A 122 -8.68 -3.07 11.56
N GLU A 123 -9.91 -2.70 11.23
CA GLU A 123 -10.95 -3.63 10.82
C GLU A 123 -10.77 -4.07 9.36
N LEU A 124 -10.39 -5.33 9.14
CA LEU A 124 -10.11 -5.89 7.81
C LEU A 124 -11.37 -6.31 7.03
N GLY A 125 -12.56 -5.91 7.50
CA GLY A 125 -13.84 -6.27 6.89
C GLY A 125 -14.18 -7.77 7.01
N ARG A 126 -15.16 -8.22 6.22
CA ARG A 126 -15.72 -9.58 6.32
C ARG A 126 -14.84 -10.65 5.64
N SER A 127 -13.98 -10.27 4.70
CA SER A 127 -13.04 -11.18 4.05
C SER A 127 -11.88 -10.47 3.36
N MET A 128 -10.75 -11.18 3.23
CA MET A 128 -9.59 -10.74 2.45
C MET A 128 -9.93 -10.42 0.98
N ARG A 129 -10.91 -11.11 0.41
CA ARG A 129 -11.38 -10.88 -0.96
C ARG A 129 -12.18 -9.59 -1.07
N ASP A 130 -13.08 -9.33 -0.11
CA ASP A 130 -13.81 -8.06 -0.01
C ASP A 130 -12.83 -6.89 0.12
N TRP A 131 -11.82 -7.07 0.97
CA TRP A 131 -10.74 -6.10 1.16
C TRP A 131 -9.90 -5.86 -0.11
N LEU A 132 -9.45 -6.92 -0.80
CA LEU A 132 -8.74 -6.79 -2.08
C LEU A 132 -9.62 -6.11 -3.15
N GLY A 133 -10.93 -6.41 -3.14
CA GLY A 133 -11.91 -5.75 -4.00
C GLY A 133 -12.01 -4.25 -3.73
N ARG A 134 -12.02 -3.81 -2.47
CA ARG A 134 -12.00 -2.38 -2.10
C ARG A 134 -10.76 -1.64 -2.60
N MET A 135 -9.63 -2.36 -2.72
CA MET A 135 -8.39 -1.83 -3.30
C MET A 135 -8.32 -1.94 -4.84
N GLY A 136 -9.35 -2.45 -5.51
CA GLY A 136 -9.37 -2.61 -6.97
C GLY A 136 -8.53 -3.78 -7.49
N LEU A 137 -8.16 -4.75 -6.64
CA LEU A 137 -7.35 -5.91 -7.03
C LEU A 137 -8.25 -7.13 -7.29
N SER A 138 -8.12 -7.76 -8.46
CA SER A 138 -8.84 -8.99 -8.81
C SER A 138 -8.24 -10.23 -8.13
N TRP A 139 -9.10 -11.15 -7.69
CA TRP A 139 -8.71 -12.43 -7.10
C TRP A 139 -8.63 -13.51 -8.19
N GLY A 140 -7.44 -14.03 -8.51
CA GLY A 140 -7.26 -15.03 -9.58
C GLY A 140 -6.08 -15.99 -9.40
N GLY A 141 -6.34 -17.29 -9.65
CA GLY A 141 -5.37 -18.32 -10.04
C GLY A 141 -4.52 -18.96 -8.94
N GLU A 142 -3.55 -18.22 -8.39
CA GLU A 142 -2.47 -18.79 -7.56
C GLU A 142 -2.55 -18.34 -6.09
N THR A 143 -3.77 -18.08 -5.64
CA THR A 143 -4.05 -17.28 -4.43
C THR A 143 -4.26 -18.15 -3.18
N GLY A 144 -3.41 -19.16 -3.00
CA GLY A 144 -3.51 -20.12 -1.88
C GLY A 144 -2.90 -19.64 -0.56
N PRO A 145 -1.64 -19.13 -0.50
CA PRO A 145 -0.95 -19.07 0.79
C PRO A 145 -1.17 -17.80 1.62
N LEU A 146 -1.64 -16.68 1.05
CA LEU A 146 -1.64 -15.39 1.76
C LEU A 146 -2.79 -15.23 2.79
N ALA A 147 -3.89 -15.98 2.62
CA ALA A 147 -5.09 -15.85 3.45
C ALA A 147 -4.95 -16.42 4.88
N ALA A 148 -3.83 -17.08 5.20
CA ALA A 148 -3.64 -17.73 6.50
C ALA A 148 -3.06 -16.82 7.59
N SER A 149 -2.46 -15.66 7.26
CA SER A 149 -1.64 -14.90 8.21
C SER A 149 -2.12 -13.49 8.56
N VAL A 150 -3.25 -13.03 7.99
CA VAL A 150 -3.74 -11.66 8.23
C VAL A 150 -5.08 -11.73 8.96
N ARG A 151 -5.05 -12.00 10.27
CA ARG A 151 -6.25 -11.90 11.12
C ARG A 151 -6.16 -10.77 12.14
N LYS A 152 -4.96 -10.29 12.48
CA LYS A 152 -4.74 -9.08 13.28
C LYS A 152 -3.28 -8.64 13.07
N PHE A 153 -3.06 -7.48 12.45
CA PHE A 153 -1.75 -6.85 12.42
C PHE A 153 -1.79 -5.69 13.42
N ALA A 154 -1.05 -5.82 14.51
CA ALA A 154 -0.80 -4.71 15.42
C ALA A 154 0.49 -4.03 14.98
N VAL A 155 0.41 -2.79 14.50
CA VAL A 155 1.60 -1.98 14.25
C VAL A 155 2.05 -1.42 15.59
N ARG A 156 3.15 -1.96 16.12
CA ARG A 156 3.84 -1.39 17.28
C ARG A 156 4.96 -0.51 16.73
N ALA A 157 4.66 0.78 16.57
CA ALA A 157 5.66 1.83 16.44
C ALA A 157 6.14 2.23 17.83
#